data_AF-A0A8X6VA89-F1
#
_entry.id   AF-A0A8X6VA89-F1
#
_cell.length_a   1.000
_cell.length_b   1.000
_cell.length_c   1.000
_cell.angle_alpha   90.00
_cell.angle_beta   90.00
_cell.angle_gamma   90.00
#
_symmetry.space_group_name_H-M   'P 1'
#
loop_
_entity.id
_entity.type
_entity.pdbx_description
1 polymer ?
#
loop_
_entity_poly.entity_id
_entity_poly.type
_entity_poly.pdbx_seq_one_letter_code
_entity_poly.pdbx_strand_id
1 'polypeptide(L)'
;MKKLTVELRKEFVQWFQELKYLSDVQILRYIQISHEASSSCAIHTFVDGSKDAYAAVTFLRLEKNDRIEVFLLAAKSRMALLRGATIPRMELQAAVIGARLTNSVVEALVWGNVTTYYWSDSTTVFAWILREENWFVFVGRSKSWWEGPQ
;
A
#
# COMPACT_ATOMS: atom_id res chain seq x y z
N MET A 1 -0.14 2.63 -35.19
CA MET A 1 -0.99 3.03 -34.03
C MET A 1 -2.33 2.33 -34.14
N LYS A 2 -2.74 1.53 -33.14
CA LYS A 2 -4.09 0.97 -33.11
C LYS A 2 -5.08 2.13 -32.91
N LYS A 3 -6.12 2.23 -33.74
CA LYS A 3 -7.20 3.21 -33.56
C LYS A 3 -8.02 2.82 -32.34
N LEU A 4 -8.34 3.79 -31.49
CA LEU A 4 -9.25 3.61 -30.36
C LEU A 4 -10.64 3.26 -30.91
N THR A 5 -11.28 2.21 -30.39
CA THR A 5 -12.66 1.88 -30.76
C THR A 5 -13.62 2.96 -30.25
N VAL A 6 -14.79 3.07 -30.86
CA VAL A 6 -15.79 4.07 -30.48
C VAL A 6 -16.28 3.81 -29.05
N GLU A 7 -16.39 2.54 -28.67
CA GLU A 7 -16.80 2.07 -27.36
C GLU A 7 -15.79 2.47 -26.28
N LEU A 8 -14.50 2.20 -26.48
CA LEU A 8 -13.43 2.58 -25.54
C LEU A 8 -13.35 4.11 -25.36
N ARG A 9 -13.57 4.87 -26.44
CA ARG A 9 -13.64 6.34 -26.33
C ARG A 9 -14.80 6.76 -25.45
N LYS A 10 -15.97 6.15 -25.62
CA LYS A 10 -17.17 6.48 -24.85
C LYS A 10 -16.97 6.16 -23.37
N GLU A 11 -16.45 4.98 -23.05
CA GLU A 11 -16.13 4.57 -21.67
C GLU A 11 -15.12 5.51 -21.02
N PHE A 12 -14.03 5.84 -21.73
CA PHE A 12 -13.02 6.76 -21.22
C PHE A 12 -13.60 8.16 -20.94
N VAL A 13 -14.40 8.70 -21.86
CA VAL A 13 -15.02 10.02 -21.67
C VAL A 13 -16.00 10.00 -20.50
N GLN A 14 -16.78 8.93 -20.36
CA GLN A 14 -17.68 8.77 -19.22
C GLN A 14 -16.90 8.73 -17.89
N TRP A 15 -15.89 7.88 -17.78
CA TRP A 15 -15.01 7.82 -16.61
C TRP A 15 -14.35 9.19 -16.33
N PHE A 16 -13.89 9.89 -17.37
CA PHE A 16 -13.26 11.20 -17.22
C PHE A 16 -14.24 12.25 -16.70
N GLN A 17 -15.51 12.18 -17.11
CA GLN A 17 -16.56 13.07 -16.58
C GLN A 17 -16.89 12.78 -15.12
N GLU A 18 -16.66 11.57 -14.62
CA GLU A 18 -16.85 11.22 -13.20
C GLU A 18 -15.75 11.82 -12.32
N LEU A 19 -14.57 12.16 -12.87
CA LEU A 19 -13.49 12.82 -12.11
C LEU A 19 -13.92 14.13 -11.46
N LYS A 20 -14.94 14.82 -12.01
CA LYS A 20 -15.48 16.03 -11.40
C LYS A 20 -16.02 15.77 -9.99
N TYR A 21 -16.53 14.57 -9.70
CA TYR A 21 -17.04 14.22 -8.37
C TYR A 21 -15.93 14.05 -7.33
N LEU A 22 -14.66 13.97 -7.75
CA LEU A 22 -13.54 13.97 -6.82
C LEU A 22 -13.43 15.28 -6.03
N SER A 23 -13.98 16.40 -6.53
CA SER A 23 -14.06 17.64 -5.76
C SER A 23 -14.92 17.51 -4.50
N ASP A 24 -15.88 16.58 -4.53
CA ASP A 24 -16.85 16.38 -3.47
C ASP A 24 -16.33 15.39 -2.41
N VAL A 25 -15.23 14.68 -2.72
CA VAL A 25 -14.58 13.76 -1.79
C VAL A 25 -13.82 14.55 -0.73
N GLN A 26 -14.37 14.56 0.48
CA GLN A 26 -13.74 15.15 1.66
C GLN A 26 -13.01 14.06 2.46
N ILE A 27 -11.71 14.26 2.69
CA ILE A 27 -10.90 13.37 3.53
C ILE A 27 -10.55 14.12 4.81
N LEU A 28 -10.95 13.57 5.94
CA LEU A 28 -10.63 14.12 7.26
C LEU A 28 -9.11 14.02 7.50
N ARG A 29 -8.43 15.18 7.52
CA ARG A 29 -6.97 15.25 7.70
C ARG A 29 -6.54 15.52 9.14
N TYR A 30 -7.38 16.21 9.91
CA TYR A 30 -7.08 16.53 11.31
C TYR A 30 -7.40 15.33 12.18
N ILE A 31 -6.42 14.93 12.99
CA ILE A 31 -6.49 13.80 13.89
C ILE A 31 -6.13 14.32 15.27
N GLN A 32 -7.12 14.43 16.15
CA GLN A 32 -6.90 14.91 17.51
C GLN A 32 -6.47 13.75 18.41
N ILE A 33 -5.16 13.53 18.49
CA ILE A 33 -4.57 12.49 19.35
C ILE A 33 -3.56 13.13 20.30
N SER A 34 -3.79 12.94 21.60
CA SER A 34 -2.76 13.21 22.61
C SER A 34 -1.73 12.07 22.59
N HIS A 35 -0.48 12.39 22.90
CA HIS A 35 0.62 11.40 22.95
C HIS A 35 0.35 10.25 23.94
N GLU A 36 -0.53 10.46 24.91
CA GLU A 36 -0.92 9.48 25.94
C GLU A 36 -1.99 8.48 25.46
N ALA A 37 -2.66 8.77 24.34
CA ALA A 37 -3.73 7.94 23.79
C ALA A 37 -3.23 6.85 22.82
N SER A 38 -1.92 6.63 22.70
CA SER A 38 -1.33 5.63 21.80
C SER A 38 -1.86 4.22 22.05
N SER A 39 -2.22 3.90 23.29
CA SER A 39 -2.79 2.61 23.70
C SER A 39 -4.14 2.30 23.03
N SER A 40 -4.85 3.34 22.61
CA SER A 40 -6.16 3.25 21.93
C SER A 40 -6.04 3.36 20.40
N CYS A 41 -4.82 3.46 19.90
CA CYS A 41 -4.51 3.58 18.47
C CYS A 41 -3.97 2.25 17.92
N ALA A 42 -4.43 1.89 16.73
CA ALA A 42 -3.83 0.84 15.94
C ALA A 42 -3.67 1.30 14.50
N ILE A 43 -2.53 1.02 13.89
CA ILE A 43 -2.30 1.28 12.47
C ILE A 43 -2.64 0.00 11.70
N HIS A 44 -3.49 0.12 10.68
CA HIS A 44 -3.87 -0.97 9.79
C HIS A 44 -3.40 -0.66 8.38
N THR A 45 -2.57 -1.53 7.81
CA THR A 45 -2.10 -1.38 6.43
C THR A 45 -2.61 -2.51 5.57
N PHE A 46 -3.32 -2.16 4.52
CA PHE A 46 -3.86 -3.08 3.53
C PHE A 46 -3.00 -3.02 2.29
N VAL A 47 -2.68 -4.17 1.73
CA VAL A 47 -1.89 -4.28 0.51
C VAL A 47 -2.64 -5.13 -0.50
N ASP A 48 -2.51 -4.77 -1.77
CA ASP A 48 -3.09 -5.51 -2.89
C ASP A 48 -2.13 -5.44 -4.09
N GLY A 49 -2.06 -6.53 -4.84
CA GLY A 49 -1.17 -6.70 -5.99
C GLY A 49 -1.88 -7.43 -7.13
N SER A 50 -1.97 -6.78 -8.28
CA SER A 50 -2.47 -7.37 -9.51
C SER A 50 -1.36 -7.52 -10.55
N LYS A 51 -1.72 -7.98 -11.76
CA LYS A 51 -0.78 -8.04 -12.90
C LYS A 51 -0.30 -6.66 -13.33
N ASP A 52 -1.13 -5.63 -13.14
CA ASP A 52 -0.95 -4.32 -13.75
C ASP A 52 -0.44 -3.28 -12.75
N ALA A 53 -0.73 -3.45 -11.47
CA ALA A 53 -0.31 -2.54 -10.41
C ALA A 53 -0.28 -3.24 -9.05
N TYR A 54 0.44 -2.64 -8.11
CA TYR A 54 0.39 -3.01 -6.70
C TYR A 54 0.31 -1.76 -5.84
N ALA A 55 -0.35 -1.86 -4.70
CA ALA A 55 -0.66 -0.73 -3.85
C ALA A 55 -0.68 -1.11 -2.36
N ALA A 56 -0.53 -0.09 -1.53
CA ALA A 56 -0.72 -0.17 -0.10
C ALA A 56 -1.45 1.08 0.41
N VAL A 57 -2.29 0.89 1.41
CA VAL A 57 -3.00 1.96 2.10
C VAL A 57 -2.93 1.75 3.61
N THR A 58 -2.57 2.81 4.33
CA THR A 58 -2.37 2.80 5.78
C THR A 58 -3.43 3.67 6.43
N PHE A 59 -4.21 3.07 7.33
CA PHE A 59 -5.23 3.70 8.14
C PHE A 59 -4.83 3.73 9.61
N LEU A 60 -5.33 4.73 10.31
CA LEU A 60 -5.39 4.76 11.75
C LEU A 60 -6.77 4.32 12.21
N ARG A 61 -6.81 3.36 13.12
CA ARG A 61 -7.97 3.05 13.94
C ARG A 61 -7.77 3.69 15.30
N LEU A 62 -8.66 4.60 15.68
CA LEU A 62 -8.69 5.24 16.99
C LEU A 62 -9.93 4.77 17.75
N GLU A 63 -9.73 4.31 18.97
CA GLU A 63 -10.81 3.98 19.89
C GLU A 63 -10.97 5.09 20.93
N LYS A 64 -12.14 5.74 20.95
CA LYS A 64 -12.42 6.86 21.84
C LYS A 64 -13.87 6.83 22.30
N ASN A 65 -14.09 6.83 23.62
CA ASN A 65 -15.43 6.87 24.23
C ASN A 65 -16.37 5.80 23.64
N ASP A 66 -15.92 4.55 23.57
CA ASP A 66 -16.63 3.41 22.97
C ASP A 66 -17.00 3.58 21.48
N ARG A 67 -16.33 4.50 20.77
CA ARG A 67 -16.48 4.68 19.32
C ARG A 67 -15.16 4.39 18.62
N ILE A 68 -15.29 3.83 17.42
CA ILE A 68 -14.16 3.58 16.52
C ILE A 68 -14.20 4.64 15.43
N GLU A 69 -13.13 5.42 15.33
CA GLU A 69 -12.89 6.36 14.25
C GLU A 69 -11.74 5.84 13.38
N VAL A 70 -11.87 5.98 12.05
CA VAL A 70 -10.88 5.50 11.09
C VAL A 70 -10.42 6.66 10.22
N PHE A 71 -9.11 6.84 10.12
CA PHE A 71 -8.49 7.93 9.35
C PHE A 71 -7.52 7.38 8.33
N LEU A 72 -7.58 7.88 7.10
CA LEU A 72 -6.58 7.59 6.08
C LEU A 72 -5.30 8.36 6.40
N LEU A 73 -4.21 7.65 6.69
CA LEU A 73 -2.91 8.29 6.96
C LEU A 73 -2.09 8.46 5.69
N ALA A 74 -1.98 7.40 4.89
CA ALA A 74 -1.20 7.42 3.66
C ALA A 74 -1.64 6.33 2.69
N ALA A 75 -1.41 6.55 1.39
CA ALA A 75 -1.60 5.55 0.35
C ALA A 75 -0.47 5.64 -0.67
N LYS A 76 -0.09 4.49 -1.25
CA LYS A 76 0.97 4.40 -2.24
C LYS A 76 0.64 3.31 -3.25
N SER A 77 0.69 3.65 -4.54
CA SER A 77 0.50 2.70 -5.64
C SER A 77 1.66 2.77 -6.62
N ARG A 78 1.89 1.67 -7.34
CA ARG A 78 2.90 1.55 -8.40
C ARG A 78 2.39 0.69 -9.53
N MET A 79 2.63 1.14 -10.76
CA MET A 79 2.38 0.33 -11.95
C MET A 79 3.38 -0.83 -12.00
N ALA A 80 2.88 -2.01 -12.35
CA ALA A 80 3.72 -3.18 -12.63
C ALA A 80 4.47 -2.98 -13.95
N LEU A 81 5.64 -3.60 -14.07
CA LEU A 81 6.37 -3.62 -15.33
C LEU A 81 5.59 -4.47 -16.35
N LEU A 82 5.34 -3.91 -17.53
CA LEU A 82 4.56 -4.52 -18.61
C LEU A 82 5.08 -5.89 -19.09
N ARG A 83 6.31 -6.29 -18.71
CA ARG A 83 6.92 -7.57 -19.09
C ARG A 83 7.61 -8.21 -17.89
N GLY A 84 7.11 -9.36 -17.45
CA GLY A 84 7.85 -10.26 -16.54
C GLY A 84 7.51 -10.18 -15.05
N ALA A 85 6.51 -9.39 -14.66
CA ALA A 85 5.97 -9.43 -13.30
C ALA A 85 4.89 -10.53 -13.17
N THR A 86 5.07 -11.46 -12.25
CA THR A 86 4.02 -12.43 -11.88
C THR A 86 3.12 -11.85 -10.79
N ILE A 87 1.86 -12.30 -10.72
CA ILE A 87 0.93 -11.88 -9.66
C ILE A 87 1.55 -12.07 -8.27
N PRO A 88 2.09 -13.26 -7.91
CA PRO A 88 2.71 -13.46 -6.60
C PRO A 88 3.83 -12.47 -6.29
N ARG A 89 4.63 -12.10 -7.30
CA ARG A 89 5.68 -11.08 -7.13
C ARG A 89 5.08 -9.71 -6.87
N MET A 90 3.99 -9.34 -7.53
CA MET A 90 3.32 -8.05 -7.30
C MET A 90 2.66 -7.98 -5.94
N GLU A 91 1.99 -9.06 -5.51
CA GLU A 91 1.44 -9.17 -4.15
C GLU A 91 2.57 -9.04 -3.09
N LEU A 92 3.72 -9.68 -3.31
CA LEU A 92 4.88 -9.53 -2.41
C LEU A 92 5.46 -8.10 -2.45
N GLN A 93 5.53 -7.47 -3.62
CA GLN A 93 5.94 -6.06 -3.72
C GLN A 93 4.95 -5.12 -3.03
N ALA A 94 3.64 -5.42 -3.08
CA ALA A 94 2.60 -4.72 -2.33
C ALA A 94 2.90 -4.77 -0.82
N ALA A 95 3.19 -5.96 -0.29
CA ALA A 95 3.60 -6.14 1.11
C ALA A 95 4.84 -5.32 1.46
N VAL A 96 5.87 -5.31 0.60
CA VAL A 96 7.09 -4.51 0.82
C VAL A 96 6.80 -3.01 0.86
N ILE A 97 6.00 -2.48 -0.06
CA ILE A 97 5.66 -1.05 -0.02
C ILE A 97 4.75 -0.71 1.15
N GLY A 98 3.88 -1.64 1.57
CA GLY A 98 3.04 -1.49 2.76
C GLY A 98 3.87 -1.36 4.03
N ALA A 99 4.80 -2.29 4.28
CA ALA A 99 5.72 -2.22 5.42
C ALA A 99 6.50 -0.90 5.47
N ARG A 100 7.03 -0.46 4.31
CA ARG A 100 7.75 0.82 4.22
C ARG A 100 6.84 2.03 4.46
N LEU A 101 5.62 2.00 3.94
CA LEU A 101 4.64 3.06 4.11
C LEU A 101 4.28 3.21 5.60
N THR A 102 3.99 2.11 6.28
CA THR A 102 3.74 2.08 7.72
C THR A 102 4.91 2.63 8.51
N ASN A 103 6.14 2.21 8.20
CA ASN A 103 7.32 2.68 8.91
C ASN A 103 7.49 4.20 8.77
N SER A 104 7.36 4.75 7.55
CA SER A 104 7.41 6.21 7.35
C SER A 104 6.32 6.96 8.10
N VAL A 105 5.11 6.39 8.20
CA VAL A 105 4.01 6.97 8.98
C VAL A 105 4.33 6.95 10.48
N VAL A 106 4.81 5.83 11.02
CA VAL A 106 5.19 5.68 12.43
C VAL A 106 6.31 6.66 12.81
N GLU A 107 7.32 6.78 11.97
CA GLU A 107 8.42 7.74 12.14
C GLU A 107 7.92 9.18 12.14
N ALA A 108 7.08 9.55 11.16
CA ALA A 108 6.54 10.90 11.03
C ALA A 108 5.64 11.31 12.21
N LEU A 109 4.93 10.35 12.81
CA LEU A 109 4.05 10.56 13.96
C LEU A 109 4.75 10.36 15.31
N VAL A 110 6.02 9.93 15.32
CA VAL A 110 6.79 9.61 16.53
C VAL A 110 6.06 8.59 17.42
N TRP A 111 5.45 7.58 16.80
CA TRP A 111 4.62 6.57 17.45
C TRP A 111 5.32 5.20 17.54
N GLY A 112 6.56 5.18 18.04
CA GLY A 112 7.41 3.98 18.00
C GLY A 112 6.82 2.70 18.60
N ASN A 113 5.80 2.80 19.48
CA ASN A 113 5.17 1.67 20.16
C ASN A 113 3.70 1.45 19.76
N VAL A 114 3.21 2.05 18.68
CA VAL A 114 1.82 1.84 18.23
C VAL A 114 1.65 0.43 17.65
N THR A 115 0.55 -0.23 17.98
CA THR A 115 0.22 -1.54 17.42
C THR A 115 -0.03 -1.43 15.92
N THR A 116 0.66 -2.26 15.11
CA THR A 116 0.52 -2.26 13.65
C THR A 116 0.01 -3.61 13.14
N TYR A 117 -0.98 -3.59 12.24
CA TYR A 117 -1.52 -4.76 11.55
C TYR A 117 -1.33 -4.64 10.05
N TYR A 118 -1.02 -5.76 9.40
CA TYR A 118 -0.85 -5.86 7.95
C TYR A 118 -1.87 -6.85 7.38
N TRP A 119 -2.55 -6.43 6.32
CA TRP A 119 -3.66 -7.17 5.70
C TRP A 119 -3.36 -7.39 4.22
N SER A 120 -3.50 -8.64 3.79
CA SER A 120 -3.37 -9.09 2.41
C SER A 120 -4.39 -10.20 2.19
N ASP A 121 -4.96 -10.31 1.00
CA ASP A 121 -5.81 -11.46 0.60
C ASP A 121 -4.99 -12.59 -0.06
N SER A 122 -3.71 -12.34 -0.36
CA SER A 122 -2.82 -13.34 -0.95
C SER A 122 -2.31 -14.34 0.08
N THR A 123 -2.85 -15.56 0.01
CA THR A 123 -2.33 -16.73 0.73
C THR A 123 -0.89 -17.06 0.33
N THR A 124 -0.49 -16.73 -0.90
CA THR A 124 0.88 -16.90 -1.39
C THR A 124 1.85 -15.99 -0.65
N VAL A 125 1.50 -14.73 -0.46
CA VAL A 125 2.30 -13.77 0.32
C VAL A 125 2.43 -14.22 1.76
N PHE A 126 1.33 -14.65 2.40
CA PHE A 126 1.39 -15.21 3.75
C PHE A 126 2.32 -16.41 3.83
N ALA A 127 2.20 -17.36 2.90
CA ALA A 127 3.06 -18.53 2.87
C ALA A 127 4.55 -18.19 2.68
N TRP A 128 4.87 -17.13 1.92
CA TRP A 128 6.25 -16.69 1.71
C TRP A 128 6.83 -15.93 2.90
N ILE A 129 6.03 -15.07 3.55
CA ILE A 129 6.48 -14.29 4.72
C ILE A 129 6.65 -15.20 5.94
N LEU A 130 5.76 -16.19 6.12
CA LEU A 130 5.76 -17.08 7.29
C LEU A 130 6.77 -18.23 7.18
N ARG A 131 7.46 -18.39 6.04
CA ARG A 131 8.50 -19.41 5.88
C ARG A 131 9.86 -18.85 6.31
N GLU A 132 10.58 -19.60 7.13
CA GLU A 132 11.93 -19.27 7.63
C GLU A 132 13.07 -19.56 6.63
N GLU A 133 12.77 -20.02 5.41
CA GLU A 133 13.78 -20.41 4.42
C GLU A 133 14.21 -19.24 3.51
N ASN A 134 15.53 -19.07 3.33
CA ASN A 134 16.11 -18.03 2.49
C ASN A 134 15.82 -18.27 1.00
N TRP A 135 15.08 -17.34 0.38
CA TRP A 135 14.77 -17.34 -1.04
C TRP A 135 15.96 -16.85 -1.89
N PHE A 136 16.91 -17.74 -2.19
CA PHE A 136 18.01 -17.42 -3.12
C PHE A 136 17.53 -16.96 -4.51
N VAL A 137 16.29 -17.23 -4.91
CA VAL A 137 15.77 -16.93 -6.26
C VAL A 137 15.27 -15.49 -6.44
N PHE A 138 14.83 -14.82 -5.39
CA PHE A 138 14.35 -13.44 -5.53
C PHE A 138 15.45 -12.39 -5.14
N VAL A 139 16.41 -12.65 -4.21
CA VAL A 139 17.38 -11.60 -3.73
C VAL A 139 18.62 -11.52 -4.63
N GLY A 140 18.89 -12.60 -5.37
CA GLY A 140 20.14 -12.77 -6.11
C GLY A 140 20.38 -11.83 -7.29
N ARG A 141 19.39 -11.03 -7.73
CA ARG A 141 19.53 -10.15 -8.91
C ARG A 141 19.73 -8.66 -8.60
N SER A 142 20.06 -8.29 -7.35
CA SER A 142 20.45 -6.90 -7.02
C SER A 142 21.97 -6.72 -6.82
N LYS A 143 22.79 -7.78 -6.93
CA LYS A 143 24.24 -7.68 -6.74
C LYS A 143 25.05 -7.33 -8.00
N SER A 144 24.43 -7.20 -9.18
CA SER A 144 25.15 -6.91 -10.43
C SER A 144 25.27 -5.42 -10.79
N TRP A 145 24.88 -4.50 -9.89
CA TRP A 145 24.87 -3.05 -10.17
C TRP A 145 25.63 -2.20 -9.14
N TRP A 146 26.40 -2.82 -8.25
CA TRP A 146 27.23 -2.10 -7.27
C TRP A 146 28.66 -2.63 -7.34
N GLU A 147 29.46 -2.08 -8.24
CA GLU A 147 30.91 -1.99 -8.04
C GLU A 147 31.15 -0.71 -7.21
N GLY A 148 31.39 -0.89 -5.92
CA GLY A 148 31.91 0.19 -5.07
C GLY A 148 33.42 0.37 -5.31
N PRO A 149 33.98 1.57 -5.05
CA PRO A 149 35.38 1.86 -5.32
C PRO A 149 36.31 1.14 -4.32
N GLN A 150 37.52 0.82 -4.79
CA GLN A 150 38.63 0.25 -4.02
C GLN A 150 39.05 1.13 -2.84
#